data_AF-A0A6L4AYV9-F1
#
_entry.id   AF-A0A6L4AYV9-F1
#
_cell.length_a   1.000
_cell.length_b   1.000
_cell.length_c   1.000
_cell.angle_alpha   90.00
_cell.angle_beta   90.00
_cell.angle_gamma   90.00
#
_symmetry.space_group_name_H-M   'P 1'
#
loop_
_entity.id
_entity.type
_entity.pdbx_description
1 polymer ?
#
loop_
_entity_poly.entity_id
_entity_poly.type
_entity_poly.pdbx_seq_one_letter_code
_entity_poly.pdbx_strand_id
1 'polypeptide(L)'
;MSIDSEPLLRLSNKEVGGPGFTVRVPSIHEAEYREGDRVATIEIEGGTGELGDVNWLVYSETLKSWRAPHDMEELSARKREQILQRISKAFRILDLTHEVV
;
A
#
# COMPACT_ATOMS: atom_id res chain seq x y z
N MET A 1 28.67 0.59 -12.61
CA MET A 1 28.12 -0.68 -12.10
C MET A 1 26.80 -0.30 -11.44
N SER A 2 25.70 -0.45 -12.17
CA SER A 2 24.39 0.02 -11.73
C SER A 2 23.93 -0.82 -10.54
N ILE A 3 23.87 -0.22 -9.35
CA ILE A 3 23.17 -0.78 -8.19
C ILE A 3 21.69 -0.45 -8.38
N ASP A 4 21.13 -0.94 -9.47
CA ASP A 4 19.71 -0.81 -9.75
C ASP A 4 19.14 -2.23 -9.75
N SER A 5 18.09 -2.45 -8.96
CA SER A 5 16.84 -3.11 -9.39
C SER A 5 16.38 -4.36 -8.63
N GLU A 6 17.23 -5.14 -7.95
CA GLU A 6 16.78 -6.49 -7.51
C GLU A 6 15.71 -6.53 -6.40
N PRO A 7 15.70 -5.66 -5.37
CA PRO A 7 14.62 -5.64 -4.38
C PRO A 7 13.33 -4.99 -4.91
N LEU A 8 13.47 -3.95 -5.74
CA LEU A 8 12.35 -3.14 -6.25
C LEU A 8 11.48 -3.89 -7.28
N LEU A 9 12.08 -4.75 -8.10
CA LEU A 9 11.36 -5.60 -9.05
C LEU A 9 10.45 -6.64 -8.36
N ARG A 10 10.75 -7.05 -7.12
CA ARG A 10 9.99 -8.08 -6.40
C ARG A 10 8.63 -7.60 -5.87
N LEU A 11 8.37 -6.30 -5.80
CA LEU A 11 7.07 -5.80 -5.29
C LEU A 11 5.98 -5.77 -6.33
N SER A 12 6.31 -5.58 -7.61
CA SER A 12 5.29 -5.35 -8.64
C SER A 12 4.37 -6.56 -8.77
N ASN A 13 3.06 -6.29 -8.75
CA ASN A 13 1.98 -7.27 -8.92
C ASN A 13 1.78 -8.27 -7.76
N LYS A 14 2.21 -7.96 -6.54
CA LYS A 14 1.83 -8.74 -5.35
C LYS A 14 0.40 -8.41 -4.91
N GLU A 15 -0.33 -9.42 -4.46
CA GLU A 15 -1.72 -9.31 -4.02
C GLU A 15 -1.97 -10.15 -2.75
N VAL A 16 -2.73 -9.59 -1.82
CA VAL A 16 -3.22 -10.28 -0.61
C VAL A 16 -4.73 -10.10 -0.52
N GLY A 17 -5.46 -11.22 -0.53
CA GLY A 17 -6.90 -11.25 -0.31
C GLY A 17 -7.27 -11.37 1.16
N GLY A 18 -8.37 -10.71 1.55
CA GLY A 18 -9.02 -10.90 2.84
C GLY A 18 -10.56 -10.97 2.70
N PRO A 19 -11.30 -11.18 3.80
CA PRO A 19 -12.76 -11.28 3.73
C PRO A 19 -13.40 -9.98 3.23
N GLY A 20 -13.84 -9.97 1.97
CA GLY A 20 -14.49 -8.84 1.32
C GLY A 20 -13.55 -7.72 0.83
N PHE A 21 -12.23 -7.92 0.84
CA PHE A 21 -11.28 -6.92 0.38
C PHE A 21 -10.02 -7.54 -0.24
N THR A 22 -9.26 -6.72 -0.97
CA THR A 22 -7.97 -7.10 -1.55
C THR A 22 -6.99 -5.94 -1.41
N VAL A 23 -5.72 -6.24 -1.15
CA VAL A 23 -4.63 -5.27 -1.21
C VAL A 23 -3.66 -5.69 -2.31
N ARG A 24 -3.32 -4.77 -3.20
CA ARG A 24 -2.38 -4.98 -4.30
C ARG A 24 -1.24 -3.97 -4.20
N VAL A 25 -0.04 -4.38 -4.58
CA VAL A 25 1.11 -3.47 -4.71
C VAL A 25 1.51 -3.44 -6.18
N PRO A 26 0.84 -2.62 -7.00
CA PRO A 26 1.10 -2.59 -8.44
C PRO A 26 2.51 -2.07 -8.79
N SER A 27 3.05 -1.18 -7.97
CA SER A 27 4.38 -0.59 -8.19
C SER A 27 5.06 -0.25 -6.87
N ILE A 28 6.31 0.21 -6.94
CA ILE A 28 7.07 0.69 -5.79
C ILE A 28 6.62 2.08 -5.30
N HIS A 29 5.62 2.70 -5.93
CA HIS A 29 5.11 4.03 -5.56
C HIS A 29 3.66 4.00 -5.07
N GLU A 30 2.98 2.86 -5.19
CA GLU A 30 1.56 2.77 -4.91
C GLU A 30 1.17 1.42 -4.31
N ALA A 31 0.32 1.46 -3.29
CA ALA A 31 -0.51 0.34 -2.88
C ALA A 31 -1.99 0.65 -3.12
N GLU A 32 -2.73 -0.38 -3.52
CA GLU A 32 -4.15 -0.31 -3.86
C GLU A 32 -4.94 -1.18 -2.90
N TYR A 33 -6.00 -0.60 -2.35
CA TYR A 33 -7.00 -1.29 -1.54
C TYR A 33 -8.31 -1.38 -2.30
N ARG A 34 -8.91 -2.57 -2.37
CA ARG A 34 -10.21 -2.80 -3.02
C ARG A 34 -11.23 -3.39 -2.06
N GLU A 35 -12.47 -2.92 -2.12
CA GLU A 35 -13.64 -3.47 -1.41
C GLU A 35 -14.86 -3.37 -2.31
N GLY A 36 -15.32 -4.49 -2.87
CA GLY A 36 -16.35 -4.50 -3.90
C GLY A 36 -15.91 -3.76 -5.17
N ASP A 37 -16.68 -2.78 -5.58
CA ASP A 37 -16.42 -1.86 -6.71
C ASP A 37 -15.56 -0.65 -6.32
N ARG A 38 -15.27 -0.47 -5.03
CA ARG A 38 -14.48 0.67 -4.53
C ARG A 38 -13.00 0.36 -4.53
N VAL A 39 -12.22 1.34 -4.98
CA VAL A 39 -10.76 1.29 -5.01
C VAL A 39 -10.21 2.52 -4.32
N ALA A 40 -9.30 2.36 -3.37
CA ALA A 40 -8.53 3.45 -2.77
C ALA A 40 -7.04 3.20 -3.01
N THR A 41 -6.27 4.27 -3.20
CA THR A 41 -4.82 4.16 -3.39
C THR A 41 -4.09 4.99 -2.35
N ILE A 42 -2.93 4.48 -1.98
CA ILE A 42 -2.02 5.13 -1.05
C ILE A 42 -0.63 5.16 -1.68
N GLU A 43 0.05 6.29 -1.53
CA GLU A 43 1.43 6.41 -1.95
C GLU A 43 2.32 5.63 -0.97
N ILE A 44 3.29 4.93 -1.55
CA ILE A 44 4.35 4.27 -0.80
C ILE A 44 5.70 4.64 -1.38
N GLU A 45 6.76 4.58 -0.58
CA GLU A 45 8.11 4.81 -1.05
C GLU A 45 9.08 3.84 -0.37
N GLY A 46 10.06 3.34 -1.11
CA GLY A 46 11.13 2.54 -0.54
C GLY A 46 12.11 3.45 0.21
N GLY A 47 12.04 3.46 1.54
CA GLY A 47 13.02 4.10 2.40
C GLY A 47 14.21 3.19 2.70
N THR A 48 15.29 3.78 3.22
CA THR A 48 16.47 3.04 3.70
C THR A 48 16.21 2.52 5.11
N GLY A 49 16.17 1.19 5.27
CA GLY A 49 16.12 0.52 6.57
C GLY A 49 17.52 0.26 7.15
N GLU A 50 17.56 -0.33 8.36
CA GLU A 50 18.81 -0.77 8.96
C GLU A 50 19.47 -1.86 8.10
N LEU A 51 20.82 -1.86 8.04
CA LEU A 51 21.62 -2.90 7.38
C LEU A 51 21.35 -3.12 5.87
N GLY A 52 20.71 -2.17 5.19
CA GLY A 52 20.45 -2.24 3.75
C GLY A 52 19.12 -2.87 3.36
N ASP A 53 18.24 -3.16 4.34
CA ASP A 53 16.87 -3.56 4.07
C ASP A 53 16.02 -2.37 3.60
N VAL A 54 14.97 -2.63 2.81
CA VAL A 54 14.03 -1.59 2.40
C VAL A 54 12.93 -1.47 3.47
N ASN A 55 12.79 -0.28 4.05
CA ASN A 55 11.66 0.05 4.92
C ASN A 55 10.65 0.89 4.11
N TRP A 56 9.48 0.32 3.83
CA TRP A 56 8.46 1.00 3.04
C TRP A 56 7.76 2.09 3.86
N LEU A 57 7.80 3.32 3.38
CA LEU A 57 7.03 4.42 3.92
C LEU A 57 5.63 4.35 3.33
N VAL A 58 4.61 4.37 4.18
CA VAL A 58 3.19 4.36 3.78
C VAL A 58 2.59 5.70 4.16
N TYR A 59 2.41 6.60 3.19
CA TYR A 59 1.98 7.98 3.43
C TYR A 59 0.47 8.06 3.69
N SER A 60 0.08 7.99 4.96
CA SER A 60 -1.32 7.92 5.38
C SER A 60 -2.18 9.10 4.93
N GLU A 61 -1.56 10.28 4.77
CA GLU A 61 -2.22 11.50 4.31
C GLU A 61 -2.71 11.42 2.86
N THR A 62 -2.13 10.54 2.05
CA THR A 62 -2.46 10.39 0.62
C THR A 62 -3.73 9.57 0.40
N LEU A 63 -4.14 8.78 1.40
CA LEU A 63 -5.40 8.04 1.40
C LEU A 63 -6.59 8.97 1.71
N LYS A 64 -7.06 9.73 0.72
CA LYS A 64 -8.10 10.78 0.92
C LYS A 64 -9.51 10.34 0.52
N SER A 65 -9.65 9.71 -0.64
CA SER A 65 -10.93 9.32 -1.22
C SER A 65 -10.82 7.97 -1.93
N TRP A 66 -11.97 7.45 -2.33
CA TRP A 66 -11.98 6.39 -3.34
C TRP A 66 -11.59 6.96 -4.71
N ARG A 67 -11.29 6.06 -5.65
CA ARG A 67 -11.18 6.35 -7.07
C ARG A 67 -12.56 6.40 -7.72
N ALA A 68 -12.62 7.01 -8.89
CA ALA A 68 -13.80 6.99 -9.75
C ALA A 68 -14.30 5.54 -9.95
N PRO A 69 -15.62 5.30 -9.91
CA PRO A 69 -16.71 6.29 -9.89
C PRO A 69 -17.14 6.77 -8.49
N HIS A 70 -16.40 6.42 -7.43
CA HIS A 70 -16.75 6.73 -6.03
C HIS A 70 -15.92 7.88 -5.45
N ASP A 71 -15.24 8.67 -6.28
CA ASP A 71 -14.30 9.72 -5.86
C ASP A 71 -14.94 10.90 -5.12
N MET A 72 -16.26 11.03 -5.20
CA MET A 72 -17.05 11.99 -4.43
C MET A 72 -17.39 11.50 -3.01
N GLU A 73 -17.19 10.20 -2.70
CA GLU A 73 -17.39 9.64 -1.37
C GLU A 73 -16.12 9.87 -0.52
N GLU A 74 -16.24 10.68 0.55
CA GLU A 74 -15.14 10.88 1.49
C GLU A 74 -14.87 9.64 2.35
N LEU A 75 -13.59 9.32 2.56
CA LEU A 75 -13.20 8.30 3.53
C LEU A 75 -13.25 8.88 4.95
N SER A 76 -14.24 8.45 5.74
CA SER A 76 -14.26 8.76 7.18
C SER A 76 -12.96 8.33 7.87
N ALA A 77 -12.57 9.01 8.95
CA ALA A 77 -11.35 8.69 9.71
C ALA A 77 -11.27 7.20 10.11
N ARG A 78 -12.40 6.63 10.57
CA ARG A 78 -12.51 5.19 10.89
C ARG A 78 -12.26 4.30 9.68
N LYS A 79 -12.75 4.68 8.50
CA LYS A 79 -12.53 3.90 7.27
C LYS A 79 -11.08 3.99 6.80
N ARG A 80 -10.47 5.18 6.89
CA ARG A 80 -9.04 5.39 6.59
C ARG A 80 -8.18 4.50 7.48
N GLU A 81 -8.41 4.51 8.79
CA GLU A 81 -7.70 3.66 9.74
C GLU A 81 -7.87 2.17 9.43
N GLN A 82 -9.10 1.73 9.12
CA GLN A 82 -9.36 0.35 8.72
C GLN A 82 -8.57 -0.06 7.47
N ILE A 83 -8.53 0.80 6.45
CA ILE A 83 -7.79 0.55 5.21
C ILE A 83 -6.29 0.46 5.50
N LEU A 84 -5.73 1.41 6.28
CA LEU A 84 -4.33 1.41 6.68
C LEU A 84 -3.95 0.12 7.42
N GLN A 85 -4.76 -0.31 8.39
CA GLN A 85 -4.52 -1.58 9.10
C GLN A 85 -4.53 -2.80 8.15
N ARG A 86 -5.44 -2.82 7.16
CA ARG A 86 -5.51 -3.89 6.16
C ARG A 86 -4.29 -3.87 5.23
N ILE A 87 -3.83 -2.70 4.81
CA ILE A 87 -2.61 -2.53 4.01
C ILE A 87 -1.38 -2.97 4.80
N SER A 88 -1.22 -2.51 6.05
CA SER A 88 -0.11 -2.93 6.92
C SER A 88 -0.09 -4.44 7.14
N LYS A 89 -1.25 -5.07 7.33
CA LYS A 89 -1.34 -6.52 7.45
C LYS A 89 -0.91 -7.24 6.16
N ALA A 90 -1.34 -6.73 5.00
CA ALA A 90 -0.93 -7.28 3.71
C ALA A 90 0.59 -7.14 3.50
N PHE A 91 1.18 -6.00 3.85
CA PHE A 91 2.62 -5.78 3.74
C PHE A 91 3.40 -6.79 4.60
N ARG A 92 2.95 -7.07 5.83
CA ARG A 92 3.57 -8.12 6.67
C ARG A 92 3.48 -9.52 6.03
N ILE A 93 2.37 -9.85 5.38
CA ILE A 93 2.20 -11.15 4.69
C ILE A 93 3.13 -11.26 3.47
N LEU A 94 3.43 -10.13 2.83
CA LEU A 94 4.32 -10.06 1.68
C LEU A 94 5.81 -9.93 2.05
N ASP A 95 6.13 -10.00 3.34
CA ASP A 95 7.45 -9.74 3.94
C ASP A 95 8.00 -8.35 3.57
N LEU A 96 7.13 -7.34 3.59
CA LEU A 96 7.45 -5.93 3.37
C LEU A 96 7.48 -5.19 4.73
N THR A 97 8.67 -5.01 5.27
CA THR A 97 8.91 -4.13 6.42
C THR A 97 8.46 -2.71 6.06
N HIS A 98 7.68 -2.08 6.93
CA HIS A 98 7.09 -0.77 6.64
C HIS A 98 6.77 0.02 7.89
N GLU A 99 6.62 1.33 7.70
CA GLU A 99 6.08 2.28 8.68
C GLU A 99 4.99 3.14 8.04
N VAL A 100 3.98 3.48 8.84
CA VAL A 100 2.92 4.40 8.42
C VAL A 100 3.33 5.80 8.88
N VAL A 101 3.44 6.73 7.93
CA VAL A 101 3.88 8.11 8.14
C VAL A 101 2.78 9.11 7.83
#